data_AF-A0A7R9HGV3-F1
#
_entry.id   AF-A0A7R9HGV3-F1
#
_cell.length_a   1.000
_cell.length_b   1.000
_cell.length_c   1.000
_cell.angle_alpha   90.00
_cell.angle_beta   90.00
_cell.angle_gamma   90.00
#
_symmetry.space_group_name_H-M   'P 1'
#
loop_
_entity.id
_entity.type
_entity.pdbx_description
1 polymer ?
#
loop_
_entity_poly.entity_id
_entity_poly.type
_entity_poly.pdbx_seq_one_letter_code
_entity_poly.pdbx_strand_id
1 'polypeptide(L)'
;MFNSAMKEAKEDKIVLHDIEFNILTDIINFIYTSKIKVSEDNVYCLMEAADLFQLSAIRTVCCHYLSSTLNSSNCLSVYVRAKLRRYHDLAHLAFRYALQNFDKVINEEEFLHSPSDVLFSILSSQLLHVEDEGVLLQGLVRWLKYDEASREDHQDSLISKLNLNLVPMPILVSCKTDHLLSNSKFLSRVDKAITDILSERYDSGDIKKLYSSNKKTHWKHRYGAEQEV
;
A
#
# COMPACT_ATOMS: atom_id res chain seq x y z
N MET A 1 32.44 5.84 -26.13
CA MET A 1 33.56 5.46 -25.24
C MET A 1 34.81 5.11 -26.05
N PHE A 2 34.82 4.03 -26.82
CA PHE A 2 36.02 3.59 -27.54
C PHE A 2 36.32 4.31 -28.86
N ASN A 3 35.33 5.00 -29.44
CA ASN A 3 35.46 5.77 -30.67
C ASN A 3 35.32 7.29 -30.44
N SER A 4 35.62 7.74 -29.22
CA SER A 4 35.49 9.15 -28.77
C SER A 4 36.84 9.72 -28.31
N ALA A 5 36.96 11.04 -28.18
CA ALA A 5 38.17 11.70 -27.69
C ALA A 5 38.38 11.59 -26.16
N MET A 6 37.72 10.64 -25.51
CA MET A 6 37.81 10.42 -24.07
C MET A 6 39.07 9.61 -23.72
N LYS A 7 39.49 9.65 -22.46
CA LYS A 7 40.73 9.01 -21.99
C LYS A 7 40.71 7.50 -22.26
N GLU A 8 39.53 6.91 -22.11
CA GLU A 8 39.24 5.48 -22.24
C GLU A 8 39.39 4.97 -23.68
N ALA A 9 39.43 5.84 -24.68
CA ALA A 9 39.74 5.44 -26.05
C ALA A 9 41.23 5.15 -26.28
N LYS A 10 42.11 5.61 -25.38
CA LYS A 10 43.57 5.44 -25.47
C LYS A 10 44.13 4.48 -24.42
N GLU A 11 43.29 3.98 -23.50
CA GLU A 11 43.71 3.07 -22.44
C GLU A 11 43.32 1.63 -22.76
N ASP A 12 44.27 0.70 -22.58
CA ASP A 12 44.04 -0.74 -22.75
C ASP A 12 43.21 -1.35 -21.60
N LYS A 13 43.06 -0.63 -20.50
CA LYS A 13 42.35 -1.08 -19.30
C LYS A 13 41.41 0.02 -18.82
N ILE A 14 40.17 -0.35 -18.54
CA ILE A 14 39.16 0.55 -17.99
C ILE A 14 38.73 0.00 -16.63
N VAL A 15 38.68 0.89 -15.64
CA VAL A 15 38.18 0.56 -14.30
C VAL A 15 36.70 0.94 -14.21
N LEU A 16 35.87 -0.02 -13.82
CA LEU A 16 34.45 0.17 -13.58
C LEU A 16 34.20 0.12 -12.06
N HIS A 17 33.62 1.19 -11.51
CA HIS A 17 33.45 1.33 -10.06
C HIS A 17 32.06 0.91 -9.56
N ASP A 18 31.02 1.09 -10.38
CA ASP A 18 29.62 0.95 -9.95
C ASP A 18 28.99 -0.40 -10.38
N ILE A 19 29.79 -1.46 -10.45
CA ILE A 19 29.30 -2.79 -10.81
C ILE A 19 30.03 -3.91 -10.09
N GLU A 20 29.25 -4.88 -9.61
CA GLU A 20 29.78 -6.11 -9.04
C GLU A 20 30.44 -6.98 -10.11
N PHE A 21 31.56 -7.61 -9.75
CA PHE A 21 32.34 -8.46 -10.65
C PHE A 21 31.51 -9.60 -11.26
N ASN A 22 30.65 -10.24 -10.46
CA ASN A 22 29.81 -11.35 -10.91
C ASN A 22 28.79 -10.90 -11.97
N ILE A 23 28.15 -9.75 -11.75
CA ILE A 23 27.17 -9.16 -12.65
C ILE A 23 27.82 -8.77 -13.98
N LEU A 24 29.01 -8.15 -13.92
CA LEU A 24 29.77 -7.82 -15.13
C LEU A 24 30.15 -9.09 -15.92
N THR A 25 30.56 -10.15 -15.21
CA THR A 25 30.90 -11.43 -15.82
C THR A 25 29.70 -12.05 -16.53
N ASP A 26 28.51 -12.04 -15.89
CA ASP A 26 27.27 -12.52 -16.50
C ASP A 26 26.88 -11.71 -17.74
N ILE A 27 27.07 -10.39 -17.72
CA ILE A 27 26.81 -9.51 -18.86
C ILE A 27 27.76 -9.80 -20.02
N ILE A 28 29.06 -9.96 -19.75
CA ILE A 28 30.04 -10.30 -20.79
C ILE A 28 29.70 -11.66 -21.39
N ASN A 29 29.41 -12.67 -20.57
CA ASN A 29 28.97 -13.98 -21.05
C ASN A 29 27.70 -13.87 -21.90
N PHE A 30 26.75 -13.03 -21.52
CA PHE A 30 25.55 -12.76 -22.31
C PHE A 30 25.89 -12.13 -23.67
N ILE A 31 26.79 -11.14 -23.74
CA ILE A 31 27.19 -10.51 -25.00
C ILE A 31 27.76 -11.54 -25.98
N TYR A 32 28.55 -12.51 -25.49
CA TYR A 32 29.17 -13.53 -26.34
C TYR A 32 28.27 -14.73 -26.65
N THR A 33 27.33 -15.09 -25.77
CA THR A 33 26.56 -16.34 -25.88
C THR A 33 25.06 -16.15 -26.08
N SER A 34 24.55 -14.93 -25.91
CA SER A 34 23.13 -14.58 -25.85
C SER A 34 22.34 -15.34 -24.76
N LYS A 35 23.03 -15.87 -23.73
CA LYS A 35 22.42 -16.58 -22.61
C LYS A 35 22.73 -15.87 -21.31
N ILE A 36 21.71 -15.68 -20.47
CA ILE A 36 21.85 -15.11 -19.14
C ILE A 36 20.89 -15.80 -18.18
N LYS A 37 21.35 -16.03 -16.95
CA LYS A 37 20.52 -16.60 -15.88
C LYS A 37 20.08 -15.48 -14.95
N VAL A 38 18.77 -15.32 -14.80
CA VAL A 38 18.18 -14.36 -13.87
C VAL A 38 17.60 -15.11 -12.67
N SER A 39 17.86 -14.58 -11.48
CA SER A 39 17.36 -15.05 -10.18
C SER A 39 16.94 -13.87 -9.30
N GLU A 40 16.31 -14.16 -8.17
CA GLU A 40 15.89 -13.13 -7.21
C GLU A 40 17.08 -12.32 -6.66
N ASP A 41 18.23 -12.96 -6.45
CA ASP A 41 19.43 -12.32 -5.90
C ASP A 41 20.08 -11.36 -6.91
N ASN A 42 20.06 -11.70 -8.22
CA ASN A 42 20.82 -10.96 -9.23
C ASN A 42 19.97 -10.02 -10.09
N VAL A 43 18.65 -10.17 -10.13
CA VAL A 43 17.77 -9.47 -11.08
C VAL A 43 17.92 -7.96 -10.99
N TYR A 44 18.05 -7.42 -9.78
CA TYR A 44 18.15 -5.99 -9.57
C TYR A 44 19.51 -5.43 -9.95
N CYS A 45 20.60 -6.10 -9.59
CA CYS A 45 21.94 -5.69 -10.00
C CYS A 45 22.12 -5.83 -11.52
N LEU A 46 21.51 -6.86 -12.13
CA LEU A 46 21.45 -7.01 -13.59
C LEU A 46 20.66 -5.88 -14.25
N MET A 47 19.52 -5.47 -13.70
CA MET A 47 18.77 -4.32 -14.22
C MET A 47 19.58 -3.03 -14.13
N GLU A 48 20.26 -2.80 -13.02
CA GLU A 48 21.15 -1.64 -12.82
C GLU A 48 22.27 -1.58 -13.85
N ALA A 49 22.97 -2.69 -14.03
CA ALA A 49 24.03 -2.79 -15.01
C ALA A 49 23.50 -2.73 -16.46
N ALA A 50 22.32 -3.29 -16.72
CA ALA A 50 21.68 -3.17 -18.03
C ALA A 50 21.31 -1.72 -18.37
N ASP A 51 20.87 -0.94 -17.39
CA ASP A 51 20.63 0.51 -17.57
C ASP A 51 21.95 1.26 -17.81
N LEU A 52 22.99 0.96 -17.04
CA LEU A 52 24.32 1.57 -17.18
C LEU A 52 24.93 1.33 -18.57
N PHE A 53 24.88 0.09 -19.05
CA PHE A 53 25.44 -0.30 -20.36
C PHE A 53 24.44 -0.20 -21.51
N GLN A 54 23.22 0.27 -21.25
CA GLN A 54 22.15 0.43 -22.24
C GLN A 54 21.77 -0.89 -22.96
N LEU A 55 21.80 -2.01 -22.23
CA LEU A 55 21.51 -3.35 -22.75
C LEU A 55 20.02 -3.68 -22.66
N SER A 56 19.25 -3.24 -23.66
CA SER A 56 17.79 -3.41 -23.69
C SER A 56 17.32 -4.87 -23.63
N ALA A 57 18.10 -5.82 -24.16
CA ALA A 57 17.75 -7.24 -24.15
C ALA A 57 17.72 -7.81 -22.72
N ILE A 58 18.75 -7.53 -21.91
CA ILE A 58 18.81 -7.98 -20.51
C ILE A 58 17.66 -7.36 -19.72
N ARG A 59 17.42 -6.06 -19.95
CA ARG A 59 16.31 -5.33 -19.34
C ARG A 59 14.96 -5.99 -19.59
N THR A 60 14.67 -6.38 -20.83
CA THR A 60 13.43 -7.10 -21.17
C THR A 60 13.34 -8.44 -20.44
N VAL A 61 14.43 -9.20 -20.36
CA VAL A 61 14.46 -10.49 -19.64
C VAL A 61 14.21 -10.29 -18.14
N CYS A 62 14.85 -9.29 -17.51
CA CYS A 62 14.62 -8.98 -16.10
C CYS A 62 13.18 -8.52 -15.83
N CYS A 63 12.61 -7.66 -16.67
CA CYS A 63 11.21 -7.26 -16.55
C CYS A 63 10.25 -8.44 -16.69
N HIS A 64 10.52 -9.36 -17.62
CA HIS A 64 9.73 -10.58 -17.79
C HIS A 64 9.82 -11.49 -16.55
N TYR A 65 11.03 -11.69 -16.02
CA TYR A 65 11.25 -12.45 -14.80
C TYR A 65 10.42 -11.86 -13.64
N LEU A 66 10.57 -10.57 -13.35
CA LEU A 66 9.83 -9.90 -12.27
C LEU A 66 8.32 -9.99 -12.47
N SER A 67 7.85 -9.80 -13.70
CA SER A 67 6.42 -9.93 -14.04
C SER A 67 5.88 -11.32 -13.74
N SER A 68 6.68 -12.37 -13.98
CA SER A 68 6.30 -13.76 -13.74
C SER A 68 6.37 -14.18 -12.27
N THR A 69 7.15 -13.47 -11.46
CA THR A 69 7.36 -13.77 -10.02
C THR A 69 6.56 -12.84 -9.10
N LEU A 70 5.67 -11.99 -9.63
CA LEU A 70 4.83 -11.09 -8.83
C LEU A 70 3.94 -11.88 -7.86
N ASN A 71 3.94 -11.47 -6.60
CA ASN A 71 3.15 -12.05 -5.51
C ASN A 71 2.74 -10.95 -4.50
N SER A 72 1.97 -11.31 -3.46
CA SER A 72 1.49 -10.33 -2.46
C SER A 72 2.62 -9.67 -1.68
N SER A 73 3.71 -10.39 -1.42
CA SER A 73 4.82 -9.93 -0.57
C SER A 73 5.92 -9.15 -1.31
N ASN A 74 5.91 -9.12 -2.66
CA ASN A 74 6.90 -8.40 -3.45
C ASN A 74 6.33 -7.31 -4.38
N CYS A 75 5.01 -7.26 -4.56
CA CYS A 75 4.40 -6.40 -5.58
C CYS A 75 4.65 -4.90 -5.32
N LEU A 76 4.74 -4.48 -4.07
CA LEU A 76 4.94 -3.07 -3.72
C LEU A 76 6.40 -2.66 -3.95
N SER A 77 7.38 -3.49 -3.60
CA SER A 77 8.79 -3.21 -3.89
C SER A 77 9.05 -3.22 -5.39
N VAL A 78 8.48 -4.20 -6.12
CA VAL A 78 8.60 -4.22 -7.59
C VAL A 78 8.00 -2.94 -8.18
N TYR A 79 6.82 -2.49 -7.71
CA TYR A 79 6.21 -1.24 -8.15
C TYR A 79 7.11 -0.02 -7.88
N VAL A 80 7.59 0.16 -6.64
CA VAL A 80 8.44 1.30 -6.26
C VAL A 80 9.72 1.34 -7.08
N ARG A 81 10.39 0.18 -7.22
CA ARG A 81 11.65 0.07 -7.96
C ARG A 81 11.45 0.29 -9.45
N ALA A 82 10.38 -0.27 -10.02
CA ALA A 82 10.01 -0.06 -11.41
C ALA A 82 9.68 1.42 -11.69
N LYS A 83 8.94 2.07 -10.79
CA LYS A 83 8.61 3.50 -10.88
C LYS A 83 9.86 4.38 -10.85
N LEU A 84 10.79 4.10 -9.93
CA LEU A 84 12.05 4.84 -9.79
C LEU A 84 12.90 4.78 -11.07
N ARG A 85 12.98 3.60 -11.70
CA ARG A 85 13.76 3.36 -12.92
C ARG A 85 12.99 3.59 -14.22
N ARG A 86 11.75 4.09 -14.15
CA ARG A 86 10.87 4.39 -15.29
C ARG A 86 10.51 3.16 -16.15
N TYR A 87 10.44 1.98 -15.52
CA TYR A 87 9.85 0.78 -16.08
C TYR A 87 8.33 0.85 -16.02
N HIS A 88 7.73 1.68 -16.86
CA HIS A 88 6.30 2.00 -16.81
C HIS A 88 5.42 0.75 -16.90
N ASP A 89 5.67 -0.16 -17.84
CA ASP A 89 4.85 -1.37 -18.01
C ASP A 89 4.89 -2.30 -16.78
N LEU A 90 6.09 -2.52 -16.24
CA LEU A 90 6.28 -3.32 -15.02
C LEU A 90 5.63 -2.65 -13.80
N ALA A 91 5.79 -1.33 -13.67
CA ALA A 91 5.18 -0.57 -12.60
C ALA A 91 3.64 -0.66 -12.67
N HIS A 92 3.06 -0.49 -13.86
CA HIS A 92 1.62 -0.65 -14.07
C HIS A 92 1.13 -2.05 -13.74
N LEU A 93 1.87 -3.08 -14.16
CA LEU A 93 1.52 -4.47 -13.87
C LEU A 93 1.55 -4.76 -12.36
N ALA A 94 2.64 -4.38 -11.68
CA ALA A 94 2.81 -4.58 -10.24
C ALA A 94 1.77 -3.80 -9.42
N PHE A 95 1.50 -2.55 -9.80
CA PHE A 95 0.49 -1.73 -9.14
C PHE A 95 -0.92 -2.31 -9.32
N ARG A 96 -1.27 -2.75 -10.54
CA ARG A 96 -2.56 -3.40 -10.80
C ARG A 96 -2.71 -4.70 -10.01
N TYR A 97 -1.65 -5.51 -9.90
CA TYR A 97 -1.65 -6.72 -9.09
C TYR A 97 -1.91 -6.39 -7.61
N ALA A 98 -1.24 -5.36 -7.08
CA ALA A 98 -1.41 -4.93 -5.69
C ALA A 98 -2.86 -4.49 -5.40
N LEU A 99 -3.48 -3.73 -6.33
CA LEU A 99 -4.86 -3.29 -6.19
C LEU A 99 -5.88 -4.44 -6.23
N GLN A 100 -5.65 -5.45 -7.07
CA GLN A 100 -6.55 -6.60 -7.22
C GLN A 100 -6.46 -7.61 -6.07
N ASN A 101 -5.31 -7.66 -5.38
CA ASN A 101 -5.05 -8.61 -4.29
C ASN A 101 -4.81 -7.89 -2.96
N PHE A 102 -5.40 -6.70 -2.79
CA PHE A 102 -5.05 -5.82 -1.68
C PHE A 102 -5.34 -6.43 -0.31
N ASP A 103 -6.37 -7.29 -0.21
CA ASP A 103 -6.71 -8.04 1.02
C ASP A 103 -5.52 -8.88 1.55
N LYS A 104 -4.67 -9.37 0.65
CA LYS A 104 -3.44 -10.09 1.04
C LYS A 104 -2.31 -9.11 1.31
N VAL A 105 -2.11 -8.16 0.40
CA VAL A 105 -1.01 -7.19 0.44
C VAL A 105 -1.02 -6.37 1.73
N ILE A 106 -2.19 -5.95 2.22
CA ILE A 106 -2.33 -5.14 3.45
C ILE A 106 -1.78 -5.86 4.70
N ASN A 107 -1.70 -7.19 4.66
CA ASN A 107 -1.23 -8.00 5.77
C ASN A 107 0.28 -8.26 5.75
N GLU A 108 0.92 -8.07 4.60
CA GLU A 108 2.35 -8.33 4.37
C GLU A 108 3.25 -7.29 5.05
N GLU A 109 4.48 -7.67 5.39
CA GLU A 109 5.45 -6.73 5.96
C GLU A 109 5.88 -5.65 4.96
N GLU A 110 5.86 -5.97 3.67
CA GLU A 110 6.21 -5.03 2.60
C GLU A 110 5.29 -3.79 2.58
N PHE A 111 4.02 -3.97 2.98
CA PHE A 111 3.08 -2.86 3.12
C PHE A 111 3.57 -1.84 4.15
N LEU A 112 4.14 -2.29 5.28
CA LEU A 112 4.64 -1.42 6.35
C LEU A 112 5.83 -0.55 5.92
N HIS A 113 6.63 -1.06 4.97
CA HIS A 113 7.80 -0.37 4.43
C HIS A 113 7.46 0.52 3.23
N SER A 114 6.21 0.51 2.77
CA SER A 114 5.81 1.30 1.61
C SER A 114 5.78 2.81 1.90
N PRO A 115 6.24 3.65 0.97
CA PRO A 115 6.24 5.10 1.15
C PRO A 115 4.81 5.68 1.07
N SER A 116 4.61 6.84 1.70
CA SER A 116 3.31 7.53 1.79
C SER A 116 2.67 7.79 0.42
N ASP A 117 3.47 8.17 -0.58
CA ASP A 117 3.01 8.42 -1.96
C ASP A 117 2.37 7.19 -2.61
N VAL A 118 2.91 6.00 -2.31
CA VAL A 118 2.38 4.73 -2.84
C VAL A 118 1.04 4.43 -2.21
N LEU A 119 0.93 4.55 -0.88
CA LEU A 119 -0.35 4.37 -0.19
C LEU A 119 -1.39 5.38 -0.65
N PHE A 120 -1.01 6.64 -0.82
CA PHE A 120 -1.91 7.65 -1.34
C PHE A 120 -2.42 7.29 -2.74
N SER A 121 -1.54 6.76 -3.59
CA SER A 121 -1.91 6.29 -4.93
C SER A 121 -2.86 5.08 -4.88
N ILE A 122 -2.62 4.14 -3.96
CA ILE A 122 -3.46 2.96 -3.75
C ILE A 122 -4.87 3.38 -3.28
N LEU A 123 -4.93 4.17 -2.21
CA LEU A 123 -6.19 4.64 -1.61
C LEU A 123 -6.99 5.58 -2.53
N SER A 124 -6.32 6.26 -3.46
CA SER A 124 -6.99 7.11 -4.45
C SER A 124 -7.49 6.31 -5.68
N SER A 125 -7.17 5.03 -5.78
CA SER A 125 -7.51 4.21 -6.95
C SER A 125 -8.94 3.68 -6.87
N GLN A 126 -9.71 3.87 -7.95
CA GLN A 126 -11.04 3.28 -8.10
C GLN A 126 -11.01 1.77 -8.36
N LEU A 127 -9.84 1.22 -8.67
CA LEU A 127 -9.65 -0.20 -8.96
C LEU A 127 -9.21 -1.00 -7.72
N LEU A 128 -9.19 -0.35 -6.54
CA LEU A 128 -8.85 -1.00 -5.28
C LEU A 128 -9.91 -2.04 -4.93
N HIS A 129 -9.49 -3.29 -4.81
CA HIS A 129 -10.35 -4.39 -4.36
C HIS A 129 -10.06 -4.66 -2.89
N VAL A 130 -11.05 -4.40 -2.04
CA VAL A 130 -11.00 -4.68 -0.60
C VAL A 130 -12.38 -5.12 -0.12
N GLU A 131 -12.44 -5.95 0.91
CA GLU A 131 -13.69 -6.40 1.54
C GLU A 131 -14.51 -5.24 2.13
N ASP A 132 -13.88 -4.40 2.96
CA ASP A 132 -14.52 -3.24 3.57
C ASP A 132 -13.54 -2.09 3.90
N GLU A 133 -14.09 -0.90 4.12
CA GLU A 133 -13.34 0.32 4.50
C GLU A 133 -12.73 0.22 5.91
N GLY A 134 -13.23 -0.69 6.76
CA GLY A 134 -12.65 -0.98 8.07
C GLY A 134 -11.30 -1.68 7.98
N VAL A 135 -11.12 -2.61 7.05
CA VAL A 135 -9.83 -3.25 6.75
C VAL A 135 -8.81 -2.21 6.29
N LEU A 136 -9.22 -1.29 5.41
CA LEU A 136 -8.37 -0.18 4.97
C LEU A 136 -7.93 0.71 6.14
N LEU A 137 -8.87 1.08 7.01
CA LEU A 137 -8.56 1.90 8.18
C LEU A 137 -7.61 1.17 9.14
N GLN A 138 -7.85 -0.11 9.43
CA GLN A 138 -6.97 -0.91 10.29
C GLN A 138 -5.57 -1.06 9.71
N GLY A 139 -5.45 -1.33 8.41
CA GLY A 139 -4.17 -1.40 7.72
C GLY A 139 -3.43 -0.06 7.75
N LEU A 140 -4.14 1.05 7.51
CA LEU A 140 -3.55 2.38 7.60
C LEU A 140 -3.05 2.68 9.01
N VAL A 141 -3.83 2.33 10.05
CA VAL A 141 -3.39 2.47 11.45
C VAL A 141 -2.16 1.61 11.73
N ARG A 142 -2.12 0.36 11.24
CA ARG A 142 -0.96 -0.52 11.37
C ARG A 142 0.28 0.09 10.70
N TRP A 143 0.11 0.71 9.53
CA TRP A 143 1.19 1.40 8.83
C TRP A 143 1.66 2.65 9.59
N LEU A 144 0.75 3.46 10.13
CA LEU A 144 1.11 4.63 10.93
C LEU A 144 1.88 4.25 12.20
N LYS A 145 1.45 3.17 12.88
CA LYS A 145 2.10 2.62 14.09
C LYS A 145 3.54 2.15 13.87
N TYR A 146 3.91 1.83 12.63
CA TYR A 146 5.24 1.32 12.34
C TYR A 146 6.33 2.40 12.37
N ASP A 147 6.01 3.64 11.97
CA ASP A 147 6.95 4.77 11.97
C ASP A 147 6.18 6.08 12.21
N GLU A 148 5.81 6.30 13.47
CA GLU A 148 4.93 7.40 13.89
C GLU A 148 5.54 8.77 13.58
N ALA A 149 6.85 8.93 13.83
CA ALA A 149 7.54 10.22 13.76
C ALA A 149 7.61 10.79 12.33
N SER A 150 7.77 9.94 11.31
CA SER A 150 7.86 10.41 9.91
C SER A 150 6.49 10.48 9.21
N ARG A 151 5.48 9.81 9.75
CA ARG A 151 4.19 9.59 9.07
C ARG A 151 3.05 10.47 9.60
N GLU A 152 3.22 11.15 10.73
CA GLU A 152 2.20 12.03 11.32
C GLU A 152 1.69 13.09 10.33
N ASP A 153 2.60 13.72 9.57
CA ASP A 153 2.24 14.76 8.58
C ASP A 153 1.38 14.23 7.42
N HIS A 154 1.49 12.94 7.10
CA HIS A 154 0.80 12.31 5.97
C HIS A 154 -0.58 11.76 6.36
N GLN A 155 -0.84 11.61 7.65
CA GLN A 155 -2.04 10.99 8.21
C GLN A 155 -3.33 11.63 7.70
N ASP A 156 -3.43 12.97 7.77
CA ASP A 156 -4.63 13.71 7.36
C ASP A 156 -4.95 13.53 5.87
N SER A 157 -3.91 13.45 5.04
CA SER A 157 -4.03 13.28 3.59
C SER A 157 -4.56 11.88 3.25
N LEU A 158 -3.99 10.84 3.86
CA LEU A 158 -4.38 9.45 3.63
C LEU A 158 -5.81 9.19 4.12
N ILE A 159 -6.16 9.70 5.30
CA ILE A 159 -7.49 9.47 5.89
C ILE A 159 -8.58 10.22 5.12
N SER A 160 -8.24 11.32 4.45
CA SER A 160 -9.20 12.01 3.57
C SER A 160 -9.66 11.16 2.38
N LYS A 161 -8.93 10.08 2.07
CA LYS A 161 -9.27 9.15 0.99
C LYS A 161 -10.17 8.00 1.43
N LEU A 162 -10.29 7.77 2.73
CA LEU A 162 -11.16 6.73 3.28
C LEU A 162 -12.57 7.26 3.48
N ASN A 163 -13.56 6.44 3.15
CA ASN A 163 -14.95 6.76 3.47
C ASN A 163 -15.30 6.26 4.87
N LEU A 164 -15.02 7.10 5.88
CA LEU A 164 -15.25 6.77 7.29
C LEU A 164 -16.72 6.42 7.61
N ASN A 165 -17.69 6.86 6.79
CA ASN A 165 -19.10 6.54 7.00
C ASN A 165 -19.42 5.06 6.72
N LEU A 166 -18.58 4.39 5.92
CA LEU A 166 -18.72 2.97 5.60
C LEU A 166 -17.95 2.06 6.57
N VAL A 167 -17.16 2.64 7.47
CA VAL A 167 -16.38 1.88 8.45
C VAL A 167 -17.31 1.38 9.56
N PRO A 168 -17.22 0.09 9.95
CA PRO A 168 -17.96 -0.44 11.09
C PRO A 168 -17.71 0.34 12.39
N MET A 169 -18.80 0.72 13.07
CA MET A 169 -18.76 1.47 14.34
C MET A 169 -17.77 0.94 15.40
N PRO A 170 -17.65 -0.39 15.64
CA PRO A 170 -16.68 -0.89 16.62
C PRO A 170 -15.24 -0.48 16.32
N ILE A 171 -14.88 -0.43 15.03
CA ILE A 171 -13.53 -0.07 14.56
C ILE A 171 -13.30 1.44 14.74
N LEU A 172 -14.29 2.27 14.41
CA LEU A 172 -14.21 3.72 14.63
C LEU A 172 -14.00 4.06 16.11
N VAL A 173 -14.73 3.38 17.01
CA VAL A 173 -14.61 3.58 18.45
C VAL A 173 -13.26 3.12 18.97
N SER A 174 -12.74 1.98 18.52
CA SER A 174 -11.39 1.52 18.92
C SER A 174 -10.30 2.46 18.46
N CYS A 175 -10.43 3.05 17.27
CA CYS A 175 -9.47 4.05 16.77
C CYS A 175 -9.48 5.34 17.61
N LYS A 176 -10.63 5.72 18.18
CA LYS A 176 -10.71 6.89 19.07
C LYS A 176 -9.95 6.70 20.39
N THR A 177 -9.81 5.45 20.84
CA THR A 177 -9.07 5.13 22.07
C THR A 177 -7.56 5.03 21.87
N ASP A 178 -7.08 4.97 20.61
CA ASP A 178 -5.66 4.91 20.30
C ASP A 178 -5.00 6.30 20.44
N HIS A 179 -3.97 6.40 21.30
CA HIS A 179 -3.21 7.63 21.55
C HIS A 179 -2.52 8.19 20.30
N LEU A 180 -2.22 7.34 19.33
CA LEU A 180 -1.51 7.71 18.09
C LEU A 180 -2.38 8.43 17.08
N LEU A 181 -3.69 8.35 17.29
CA LEU A 181 -4.69 9.03 16.48
C LEU A 181 -5.17 10.32 17.16
N SER A 182 -4.46 10.79 18.19
CA SER A 182 -4.80 11.98 18.98
C SER A 182 -4.63 13.32 18.22
N ASN A 183 -4.29 13.27 16.93
CA ASN A 183 -4.34 14.46 16.09
C ASN A 183 -5.78 15.01 16.06
N SER A 184 -5.93 16.27 16.48
CA SER A 184 -7.21 16.97 16.58
C SER A 184 -8.06 16.89 15.30
N LYS A 185 -7.43 16.88 14.12
CA LYS A 185 -8.11 16.81 12.83
C LYS A 185 -8.66 15.42 12.55
N PHE A 186 -7.91 14.36 12.85
CA PHE A 186 -8.37 12.98 12.69
C PHE A 186 -9.59 12.71 13.58
N LEU A 187 -9.48 13.06 14.88
CA LEU A 187 -10.57 12.87 15.83
C LEU A 187 -11.83 13.62 15.40
N SER A 188 -11.69 14.85 14.87
CA SER A 188 -12.84 15.61 14.36
C SER A 188 -13.55 14.93 13.19
N ARG A 189 -12.81 14.25 12.31
CA ARG A 189 -13.37 13.52 11.16
C ARG A 189 -14.07 12.24 11.60
N VAL A 190 -13.47 11.52 12.54
CA VAL A 190 -14.09 10.32 13.14
C VAL A 190 -15.36 10.71 13.89
N ASP A 191 -15.33 11.77 14.70
CA ASP A 191 -16.51 12.24 15.43
C ASP A 191 -17.63 12.70 14.50
N LYS A 192 -17.28 13.36 13.39
CA LYS A 192 -18.23 13.69 12.34
C LYS A 192 -18.85 12.43 11.73
N ALA A 193 -18.02 11.46 11.31
CA ALA A 193 -18.51 10.21 10.73
C ALA A 193 -19.42 9.43 11.69
N ILE A 194 -19.06 9.35 12.97
CA ILE A 194 -19.91 8.73 14.01
C ILE A 194 -21.25 9.46 14.11
N THR A 195 -21.24 10.80 14.13
CA THR A 195 -22.46 11.61 14.21
C THR A 195 -23.34 11.41 12.99
N ASP A 196 -22.75 11.39 11.79
CA ASP A 196 -23.43 11.18 10.52
C ASP A 196 -24.10 9.78 10.50
N ILE A 197 -23.35 8.72 10.83
CA ILE A 197 -23.90 7.34 10.90
C ILE A 197 -25.02 7.24 11.94
N LEU A 198 -24.87 7.87 13.12
CA LEU A 198 -25.90 7.85 14.16
C LEU A 198 -27.16 8.62 13.72
N SER A 199 -27.01 9.73 13.00
CA SER A 199 -28.13 10.50 12.46
C SER A 199 -28.90 9.70 11.40
N GLU A 200 -28.21 9.05 10.46
CA GLU A 200 -28.82 8.17 9.45
C GLU A 200 -29.60 7.02 10.10
N ARG A 201 -29.03 6.36 11.12
CA ARG A 201 -29.69 5.28 11.87
C ARG A 201 -30.86 5.76 12.75
N TYR A 202 -30.86 7.03 13.13
CA TYR A 202 -31.98 7.65 13.83
C TYR A 202 -33.13 7.96 12.88
N ASP A 203 -32.79 8.48 11.70
CA ASP A 203 -33.74 8.85 10.65
C ASP A 203 -34.35 7.62 9.97
N SER A 204 -33.59 6.52 9.82
CA SER A 204 -34.10 5.21 9.38
C SER A 204 -35.09 4.57 10.38
N GLY A 205 -35.19 5.13 11.59
CA GLY A 205 -36.09 4.66 12.64
C GLY A 205 -35.57 3.46 13.43
N ASP A 206 -34.34 2.98 13.18
CA ASP A 206 -33.76 1.85 13.92
C ASP A 206 -33.48 2.21 15.38
N ILE A 207 -32.94 3.42 15.62
CA ILE A 207 -32.74 3.93 16.98
C ILE A 207 -34.08 4.32 17.62
N LYS A 208 -35.06 4.83 16.85
CA LYS A 208 -36.43 5.10 17.36
C LYS A 208 -37.14 3.81 17.79
N LYS A 209 -36.97 2.69 17.08
CA LYS A 209 -37.47 1.37 17.48
C LYS A 209 -36.83 0.89 18.77
N LEU A 210 -35.52 1.05 18.94
CA LEU A 210 -34.84 0.73 20.19
C LEU A 210 -35.33 1.60 21.36
N TYR A 211 -35.46 2.93 21.19
CA TYR A 211 -35.98 3.82 22.24
C TYR A 211 -37.45 3.57 22.57
N SER A 212 -38.29 3.26 21.58
CA SER A 212 -39.70 2.92 21.82
C SER A 212 -39.87 1.54 22.47
N SER A 213 -39.04 0.56 22.11
CA SER A 213 -39.02 -0.77 22.74
C SER A 213 -38.46 -0.71 24.16
N ASN A 214 -37.43 0.11 24.41
CA ASN A 214 -36.80 0.27 25.72
C ASN A 214 -37.64 1.14 26.69
N LYS A 215 -38.48 2.06 26.17
CA LYS A 215 -39.59 2.62 26.96
C LYS A 215 -40.59 1.52 27.33
N LYS A 216 -41.05 0.67 26.40
CA LYS A 216 -42.03 -0.37 26.75
C LYS A 216 -41.54 -1.34 27.85
N THR A 217 -40.25 -1.65 27.91
CA THR A 217 -39.67 -2.50 28.98
C THR A 217 -39.50 -1.76 30.30
N HIS A 218 -39.02 -0.50 30.29
CA HIS A 218 -38.84 0.28 31.54
C HIS A 218 -40.16 0.75 32.17
N TRP A 219 -41.23 0.95 31.40
CA TRP A 219 -42.54 1.36 31.94
C TRP A 219 -43.32 0.17 32.54
N LYS A 220 -43.17 -1.05 32.00
CA LYS A 220 -43.77 -2.27 32.58
C LYS A 220 -43.24 -2.61 33.98
N HIS A 221 -42.00 -2.22 34.29
CA HIS A 221 -41.40 -2.50 35.59
C HIS A 221 -41.69 -1.43 36.66
N ARG A 222 -42.26 -0.27 36.29
CA ARG A 222 -42.61 0.81 37.24
C ARG A 222 -44.12 0.99 37.48
N TYR A 223 -44.99 0.58 36.55
CA TYR A 223 -46.45 0.77 36.67
C TYR A 223 -47.26 -0.42 36.13
N GLY A 224 -46.94 -1.62 36.63
CA GLY A 224 -47.59 -2.88 36.20
C GLY A 224 -48.01 -3.76 37.37
N ALA A 225 -48.55 -3.17 38.43
CA ALA A 225 -49.40 -3.88 39.38
C ALA A 225 -50.70 -3.06 39.49
N GLU A 226 -51.81 -3.71 39.11
CA GLU A 226 -53.23 -3.48 39.46
C GLU A 226 -54.07 -3.98 38.27
N GLN A 227 -54.51 -5.24 38.33
CA GLN A 227 -55.85 -5.68 38.78
C GLN A 227 -56.94 -5.39 37.75
N GLU A 228 -57.49 -6.45 37.16
CA GLU A 228 -58.90 -6.48 36.73
C GLU A 228 -59.41 -7.93 36.74
N VAL A 229 -60.35 -8.16 37.67
CA VAL A 229 -61.42 -9.17 37.82
C VAL A 229 -61.12 -10.64 37.53
#